data_AF-B6TJL9-F1
#
_entry.id   AF-B6TJL9-F1
#
_cell.length_a   1.000
_cell.length_b   1.000
_cell.length_c   1.000
_cell.angle_alpha   90.00
_cell.angle_beta   90.00
_cell.angle_gamma   90.00
#
_symmetry.space_group_name_H-M   'P 1'
#
loop_
_entity.id
_entity.type
_entity.pdbx_description
1 polymer ?
#
loop_
_entity_poly.entity_id
_entity_poly.type
_entity_poly.pdbx_seq_one_letter_code
_entity_poly.pdbx_strand_id
1 'polypeptide(L)'
;MEPDAAQNPSPSPVPPPISAYYQTRAEHHAVVTSDWLAHAAAAAAAFPGADTADAAPPPSPGGGGVIEEFNFWRRKPEAAEAVAAIMALAAVIRSSRATTMMELEIELKKASDKLKSWDATSISLSAACDLFMRFVTRTSHLEHEKFDAAKSRLIERGEKFGEISLKARKTIAMLSQDFIYDGCTILVHGYSRVVLEVLKLAASNRKLFRVLCTEGRPDRTGLRMSNELAALGIPVKVLIDSAVAYSIDEVDMVFVGADGVVESGGIINMMGTYQIALVAHTMDKPVYVAAESYKFARLYPLDQKDMTPAHRPIDFGVPIPIGVEVETSARDYTPPQYLTLLLTDLGVLTPSVVSDELIQLYL
;
A
#
# COMPACT_ATOMS: atom_id res chain seq x y z
N MET A 1 21.57 -55.13 21.55
CA MET A 1 20.88 -54.01 22.21
C MET A 1 20.34 -53.15 21.10
N GLU A 2 19.03 -53.19 20.87
CA GLU A 2 18.34 -52.19 20.07
C GLU A 2 18.57 -50.79 20.67
N PRO A 3 18.72 -49.74 19.85
CA PRO A 3 18.76 -48.39 20.35
C PRO A 3 17.33 -47.92 20.62
N ASP A 4 16.95 -47.97 21.89
CA ASP A 4 15.90 -47.12 22.44
C ASP A 4 16.48 -45.70 22.55
N ALA A 5 16.12 -44.84 21.60
CA ALA A 5 16.30 -43.40 21.73
C ALA A 5 15.02 -42.71 21.25
N ALA A 6 14.16 -42.46 22.24
CA ALA A 6 13.02 -41.57 22.14
C ALA A 6 13.43 -40.22 21.53
N GLN A 7 12.92 -39.92 20.33
CA GLN A 7 12.67 -38.54 19.93
C GLN A 7 11.15 -38.36 19.92
N ASN A 8 10.68 -37.83 21.04
CA ASN A 8 9.38 -37.20 21.17
C ASN A 8 9.23 -36.22 19.99
N PRO A 9 8.25 -36.39 19.07
CA PRO A 9 8.10 -35.46 17.97
C PRO A 9 7.77 -34.11 18.60
N SER A 10 8.71 -33.17 18.53
CA SER A 10 8.41 -31.77 18.78
C SER A 10 7.18 -31.43 17.93
N PRO A 11 6.11 -30.87 18.52
CA PRO A 11 4.94 -30.52 17.74
C PRO A 11 5.42 -29.60 16.63
N SER A 12 5.15 -30.00 15.38
CA SER A 12 5.50 -29.24 14.18
C SER A 12 5.17 -27.77 14.43
N PRO A 13 6.07 -26.83 14.11
CA PRO A 13 5.82 -25.42 14.40
C PRO A 13 4.49 -25.07 13.75
N VAL A 14 3.50 -24.75 14.60
CA VAL A 14 2.21 -24.25 14.15
C VAL A 14 2.55 -23.09 13.23
N PRO A 15 2.09 -23.08 11.97
CA PRO A 15 2.41 -22.00 11.05
C PRO A 15 2.02 -20.68 11.72
N PRO A 16 2.86 -19.64 11.61
CA PRO A 16 2.59 -18.37 12.26
C PRO A 16 1.21 -17.86 11.83
N PRO A 17 0.47 -17.19 12.74
CA PRO A 17 -0.86 -16.69 12.42
C PRO A 17 -0.81 -15.76 11.19
N ILE A 18 -1.81 -15.87 10.31
CA ILE A 18 -1.96 -14.99 9.15
C ILE A 18 -2.00 -13.54 9.63
N SER A 19 -1.16 -12.69 9.06
CA SER A 19 -1.10 -11.27 9.45
C SER A 19 -2.41 -10.54 9.16
N ALA A 20 -2.80 -9.61 10.03
CA ALA A 20 -3.96 -8.73 9.81
C ALA A 20 -3.79 -7.91 8.52
N TYR A 21 -2.57 -7.52 8.20
CA TYR A 21 -2.21 -6.88 6.93
C TYR A 21 -2.60 -7.72 5.73
N TYR A 22 -2.24 -9.01 5.75
CA TYR A 22 -2.57 -9.91 4.64
C TYR A 22 -4.09 -10.12 4.54
N GLN A 23 -4.81 -10.19 5.65
CA GLN A 23 -6.27 -10.30 5.64
C GLN A 23 -6.92 -9.06 5.01
N THR A 24 -6.51 -7.86 5.44
CA THR A 24 -6.96 -6.59 4.85
C THR A 24 -6.65 -6.53 3.35
N ARG A 25 -5.48 -7.02 2.94
CA ARG A 25 -5.14 -7.13 1.53
C ARG A 25 -5.98 -8.14 0.78
N ALA A 26 -6.25 -9.31 1.34
CA ALA A 26 -7.12 -10.30 0.71
C ALA A 26 -8.54 -9.74 0.50
N GLU A 27 -9.05 -8.93 1.45
CA GLU A 27 -10.34 -8.23 1.32
C GLU A 27 -10.33 -7.17 0.22
N HIS A 28 -9.32 -6.30 0.17
CA HIS A 28 -9.26 -5.20 -0.82
C HIS A 28 -8.80 -5.66 -2.20
N HIS A 29 -7.89 -6.64 -2.25
CA HIS A 29 -7.24 -7.12 -3.46
C HIS A 29 -7.87 -8.39 -4.02
N ALA A 30 -8.81 -9.04 -3.31
CA ALA A 30 -9.51 -10.27 -3.67
C ALA A 30 -8.54 -11.35 -4.17
N VAL A 31 -8.33 -12.40 -3.38
CA VAL A 31 -7.64 -13.60 -3.90
C VAL A 31 -8.39 -14.03 -5.16
N VAL A 32 -7.73 -14.00 -6.30
CA VAL A 32 -8.34 -14.35 -7.58
C VAL A 32 -8.59 -15.86 -7.57
N THR A 33 -9.77 -16.28 -7.16
CA THR A 33 -10.17 -17.69 -7.16
C THR A 33 -10.54 -18.15 -8.57
N SER A 34 -10.59 -19.45 -8.80
CA SER A 34 -11.15 -20.03 -10.03
C SER A 34 -12.55 -19.49 -10.32
N ASP A 35 -13.37 -19.34 -9.29
CA ASP A 35 -14.76 -18.88 -9.40
C ASP A 35 -14.81 -17.39 -9.77
N TRP A 36 -13.91 -16.57 -9.22
CA TRP A 36 -13.78 -15.17 -9.61
C TRP A 36 -13.36 -15.04 -11.08
N LEU A 37 -12.39 -15.86 -11.54
CA LEU A 37 -11.98 -15.88 -12.96
C LEU A 37 -13.14 -16.30 -13.88
N ALA A 38 -13.94 -17.30 -13.48
CA ALA A 38 -15.12 -17.71 -14.24
C ALA A 38 -16.16 -16.59 -14.34
N HIS A 39 -16.43 -15.88 -13.23
CA HIS A 39 -17.31 -14.71 -13.22
C HIS A 39 -16.75 -13.54 -14.02
N ALA A 40 -15.46 -13.25 -13.93
CA ALA A 40 -14.80 -12.19 -14.69
C ALA A 40 -14.78 -12.49 -16.19
N ALA A 41 -14.55 -13.75 -16.59
CA ALA A 41 -14.65 -14.18 -17.99
C ALA A 41 -16.09 -14.08 -18.51
N ALA A 42 -17.08 -14.43 -17.69
CA ALA A 42 -18.50 -14.26 -18.03
C ALA A 42 -18.91 -12.77 -18.12
N ALA A 43 -18.39 -11.91 -17.24
CA ALA A 43 -18.63 -10.47 -17.24
C ALA A 43 -17.90 -9.75 -18.40
N ALA A 44 -16.67 -10.16 -18.73
CA ALA A 44 -15.96 -9.66 -19.91
C ALA A 44 -16.68 -10.01 -21.23
N ALA A 45 -17.47 -11.10 -21.23
CA ALA A 45 -18.35 -11.45 -22.34
C ALA A 45 -19.68 -10.68 -22.35
N ALA A 46 -20.05 -9.99 -21.26
CA ALA A 46 -21.34 -9.35 -21.07
C ALA A 46 -21.18 -7.92 -20.52
N PHE A 47 -21.31 -6.94 -21.43
CA PHE A 47 -21.51 -5.48 -21.23
C PHE A 47 -20.29 -4.55 -21.09
N PRO A 48 -20.33 -3.39 -21.78
CA PRO A 48 -19.50 -2.22 -21.49
C PRO A 48 -20.27 -1.13 -20.69
N GLY A 49 -19.55 -0.48 -19.77
CA GLY A 49 -19.85 0.87 -19.28
C GLY A 49 -20.65 0.97 -17.97
N ALA A 50 -19.96 1.32 -16.88
CA ALA A 50 -20.58 1.93 -15.71
C ALA A 50 -19.61 2.96 -15.11
N ASP A 51 -19.89 4.24 -15.37
CA ASP A 51 -19.29 5.39 -14.67
C ASP A 51 -19.91 5.49 -13.27
N THR A 52 -19.08 5.48 -12.23
CA THR A 52 -19.48 5.85 -10.87
C THR A 52 -19.14 7.32 -10.65
N ALA A 53 -20.18 8.15 -10.51
CA ALA A 53 -20.07 9.58 -10.19
C ALA A 53 -19.61 9.79 -8.73
N ASP A 54 -18.61 10.68 -8.56
CA ASP A 54 -18.08 11.18 -7.28
C ASP A 54 -19.21 11.85 -6.47
N ALA A 55 -19.70 11.20 -5.40
CA ALA A 55 -20.57 11.83 -4.40
C ALA A 55 -19.75 12.22 -3.16
N ALA A 56 -19.89 13.47 -2.70
CA ALA A 56 -19.29 13.92 -1.46
C ALA A 56 -19.75 13.04 -0.28
N PRO A 57 -18.85 12.68 0.66
CA PRO A 57 -19.15 11.65 1.65
C PRO A 57 -20.22 12.12 2.66
N PRO A 58 -21.19 11.25 3.03
CA PRO A 58 -22.14 11.53 4.10
C PRO A 58 -21.43 11.55 5.47
N PRO A 59 -21.97 12.29 6.46
CA PRO A 59 -21.33 12.47 7.76
C PRO A 59 -21.21 11.16 8.55
N SER A 60 -20.14 11.11 9.36
CA SER A 60 -19.76 9.98 10.23
C SER A 60 -20.84 9.64 11.28
N PRO A 61 -20.96 8.37 11.70
CA PRO A 61 -21.79 7.98 12.84
C PRO A 61 -21.11 8.48 14.12
N GLY A 62 -21.42 9.73 14.52
CA GLY A 62 -20.92 10.31 15.76
C GLY A 62 -21.31 9.44 16.96
N GLY A 63 -20.34 8.74 17.56
CA GLY A 63 -20.54 7.97 18.80
C GLY A 63 -19.81 6.63 18.91
N GLY A 64 -19.19 6.13 17.84
CA GLY A 64 -18.44 4.87 17.87
C GLY A 64 -16.98 5.01 18.32
N GLY A 65 -16.37 3.91 18.79
CA GLY A 65 -14.94 3.89 19.10
C GLY A 65 -14.06 4.05 17.86
N VAL A 66 -12.80 4.49 18.00
CA VAL A 66 -11.88 4.73 16.84
C VAL A 66 -11.79 3.58 15.83
N ILE A 67 -11.90 2.33 16.29
CA ILE A 67 -11.86 1.13 15.43
C ILE A 67 -13.15 0.98 14.60
N GLU A 68 -14.31 1.38 15.14
CA GLU A 68 -15.58 1.34 14.43
C GLU A 68 -15.60 2.38 13.31
N GLU A 69 -15.12 3.59 13.60
CA GLU A 69 -14.94 4.65 12.61
C GLU A 69 -13.93 4.22 11.53
N PHE A 70 -12.79 3.64 11.93
CA PHE A 70 -11.81 3.08 11.02
C PHE A 70 -12.39 1.99 10.11
N ASN A 71 -13.14 1.04 10.66
CA ASN A 71 -13.80 -0.02 9.89
C ASN A 71 -14.88 0.55 8.95
N PHE A 72 -15.59 1.60 9.36
CA PHE A 72 -16.57 2.30 8.52
C PHE A 72 -15.90 2.91 7.29
N TRP A 73 -14.78 3.60 7.46
CA TRP A 73 -14.04 4.18 6.33
C TRP A 73 -13.37 3.10 5.48
N ARG A 74 -12.79 2.05 6.09
CA ARG A 74 -12.09 0.97 5.36
C ARG A 74 -12.99 0.23 4.38
N ARG A 75 -14.30 0.11 4.68
CA ARG A 75 -15.27 -0.54 3.77
C ARG A 75 -15.55 0.25 2.50
N LYS A 76 -15.17 1.53 2.43
CA LYS A 76 -15.39 2.35 1.23
C LYS A 76 -14.35 2.01 0.16
N PRO A 77 -14.75 1.80 -1.10
CA PRO A 77 -13.84 1.36 -2.17
C PRO A 77 -12.71 2.36 -2.46
N GLU A 78 -12.98 3.66 -2.28
CA GLU A 78 -12.04 4.73 -2.52
C GLU A 78 -10.98 4.86 -1.41
N ALA A 79 -11.35 4.54 -0.17
CA ALA A 79 -10.51 4.73 0.99
C ALA A 79 -9.42 3.65 1.05
N ALA A 80 -8.16 4.08 1.05
CA ALA A 80 -7.07 3.22 1.48
C ALA A 80 -7.14 3.01 3.00
N GLU A 81 -6.56 1.93 3.49
CA GLU A 81 -6.46 1.65 4.93
C GLU A 81 -5.86 2.85 5.69
N ALA A 82 -4.76 3.40 5.19
CA ALA A 82 -4.14 4.62 5.71
C ALA A 82 -5.10 5.83 5.74
N VAL A 83 -5.88 6.03 4.67
CA VAL A 83 -6.86 7.12 4.58
C VAL A 83 -7.98 6.91 5.61
N ALA A 84 -8.43 5.67 5.79
CA ALA A 84 -9.43 5.33 6.80
C ALA A 84 -8.93 5.64 8.21
N ALA A 85 -7.64 5.38 8.50
CA ALA A 85 -7.03 5.73 9.78
C ALA A 85 -6.97 7.24 10.01
N ILE A 86 -6.59 8.00 8.98
CA ILE A 86 -6.58 9.46 9.00
C ILE A 86 -7.97 10.02 9.31
N MET A 87 -9.00 9.54 8.61
CA MET A 87 -10.38 9.96 8.82
C MET A 87 -10.89 9.58 10.22
N ALA A 88 -10.51 8.40 10.72
CA ALA A 88 -10.85 7.98 12.08
C ALA A 88 -10.19 8.87 13.14
N LEU A 89 -8.93 9.25 12.98
CA LEU A 89 -8.23 10.16 13.89
C LEU A 89 -8.82 11.58 13.82
N ALA A 90 -9.18 12.08 12.63
CA ALA A 90 -9.87 13.35 12.50
C ALA A 90 -11.24 13.35 13.22
N ALA A 91 -11.97 12.24 13.13
CA ALA A 91 -13.24 12.08 13.86
C ALA A 91 -13.04 12.09 15.38
N VAL A 92 -11.96 11.50 15.91
CA VAL A 92 -11.61 11.55 17.34
C VAL A 92 -11.44 12.99 17.82
N ILE A 93 -10.72 13.84 17.07
CA ILE A 93 -10.57 15.27 17.41
C ILE A 93 -11.92 15.97 17.47
N ARG A 94 -12.80 15.70 16.48
CA ARG A 94 -14.14 16.31 16.40
C ARG A 94 -15.03 15.88 17.57
N SER A 95 -15.01 14.61 17.95
CA SER A 95 -15.84 14.06 19.04
C SER A 95 -15.25 14.26 20.43
N SER A 96 -13.97 14.63 20.53
CA SER A 96 -13.28 14.76 21.80
C SER A 96 -13.98 15.76 22.73
N ARG A 97 -14.08 15.40 24.01
CA ARG A 97 -14.58 16.28 25.09
C ARG A 97 -13.44 16.87 25.93
N ALA A 98 -12.20 16.72 25.49
CA ALA A 98 -11.03 17.30 26.14
C ALA A 98 -11.21 18.81 26.33
N THR A 99 -10.70 19.33 27.43
CA THR A 99 -10.74 20.76 27.79
C THR A 99 -9.37 21.42 27.72
N THR A 100 -8.32 20.61 27.65
CA THR A 100 -6.94 21.07 27.54
C THR A 100 -6.26 20.42 26.34
N MET A 101 -5.23 21.09 25.81
CA MET A 101 -4.46 20.55 24.69
C MET A 101 -3.77 19.23 25.05
N MET A 102 -3.23 19.13 26.27
CA MET A 102 -2.60 17.91 26.78
C MET A 102 -3.57 16.72 26.81
N GLU A 103 -4.81 16.93 27.28
CA GLU A 103 -5.84 15.87 27.27
C GLU A 103 -6.16 15.40 25.85
N LEU A 104 -6.30 16.34 24.90
CA LEU A 104 -6.59 16.03 23.50
C LEU A 104 -5.43 15.27 22.84
N GLU A 105 -4.18 15.68 23.10
CA GLU A 105 -2.99 14.99 22.61
C GLU A 105 -2.87 13.56 23.16
N ILE A 106 -3.17 13.36 24.44
CA ILE A 106 -3.23 12.03 25.06
C ILE A 106 -4.33 11.17 24.43
N GLU A 107 -5.53 11.73 24.22
CA GLU A 107 -6.65 11.02 23.59
C GLU A 107 -6.30 10.59 22.16
N LEU A 108 -5.72 11.51 21.37
CA LEU A 108 -5.31 11.24 20.00
C LEU A 108 -4.17 10.23 19.92
N LYS A 109 -3.19 10.32 20.83
CA LYS A 109 -2.10 9.35 20.94
C LYS A 109 -2.61 7.94 21.28
N LYS A 110 -3.55 7.83 22.24
CA LYS A 110 -4.21 6.56 22.56
C LYS A 110 -4.99 6.00 21.37
N ALA A 111 -5.68 6.84 20.62
CA ALA A 111 -6.40 6.43 19.41
C ALA A 111 -5.43 5.92 18.31
N SER A 112 -4.34 6.64 18.09
CA SER A 112 -3.25 6.26 17.18
C SER A 112 -2.61 4.93 17.57
N ASP A 113 -2.26 4.73 18.85
CA ASP A 113 -1.67 3.47 19.33
C ASP A 113 -2.65 2.30 19.26
N LYS A 114 -3.96 2.56 19.41
CA LYS A 114 -5.01 1.55 19.22
C LYS A 114 -5.14 1.13 17.75
N LEU A 115 -5.00 2.05 16.81
CA LEU A 115 -4.98 1.73 15.37
C LEU A 115 -3.72 0.95 15.00
N LYS A 116 -2.56 1.37 15.49
CA LYS A 116 -1.29 0.66 15.24
C LYS A 116 -1.26 -0.75 15.82
N SER A 117 -1.85 -0.95 17.00
CA SER A 117 -1.95 -2.28 17.61
C SER A 117 -3.02 -3.15 16.96
N TRP A 118 -3.98 -2.56 16.24
CA TRP A 118 -4.95 -3.32 15.45
C TRP A 118 -4.27 -4.12 14.33
N ASP A 119 -3.29 -3.52 13.66
CA ASP A 119 -2.40 -4.22 12.72
C ASP A 119 -0.97 -3.71 12.79
N ALA A 120 -0.16 -4.36 13.64
CA ALA A 120 1.26 -4.06 13.78
C ALA A 120 2.08 -4.34 12.51
N THR A 121 1.53 -5.11 11.56
CA THR A 121 2.22 -5.44 10.31
C THR A 121 1.93 -4.42 9.20
N SER A 122 0.89 -3.59 9.30
CA SER A 122 0.60 -2.54 8.29
C SER A 122 1.48 -1.31 8.49
N ILE A 123 2.51 -1.19 7.64
CA ILE A 123 3.42 -0.04 7.64
C ILE A 123 2.69 1.22 7.19
N SER A 124 1.82 1.13 6.18
CA SER A 124 0.99 2.24 5.74
C SER A 124 0.08 2.77 6.85
N LEU A 125 -0.51 1.88 7.66
CA LEU A 125 -1.35 2.27 8.79
C LEU A 125 -0.51 3.01 9.84
N SER A 126 0.64 2.45 10.20
CA SER A 126 1.55 3.03 11.19
C SER A 126 2.09 4.38 10.75
N ALA A 127 2.55 4.49 9.50
CA ALA A 127 3.04 5.72 8.87
C ALA A 127 1.96 6.80 8.85
N ALA A 128 0.75 6.47 8.40
CA ALA A 128 -0.36 7.42 8.34
C ALA A 128 -0.74 7.94 9.73
N CYS A 129 -0.74 7.07 10.74
CA CYS A 129 -0.99 7.46 12.12
C CYS A 129 0.10 8.41 12.66
N ASP A 130 1.38 8.16 12.36
CA ASP A 130 2.47 9.03 12.80
C ASP A 130 2.48 10.38 12.10
N LEU A 131 2.29 10.38 10.77
CA LEU A 131 2.22 11.60 9.98
C LEU A 131 1.02 12.45 10.38
N PHE A 132 -0.16 11.84 10.61
CA PHE A 132 -1.34 12.54 11.10
C PHE A 132 -1.09 13.21 12.44
N MET A 133 -0.57 12.46 13.43
CA MET A 133 -0.26 12.99 14.75
C MET A 133 0.62 14.23 14.64
N ARG A 134 1.69 14.17 13.83
CA ARG A 134 2.62 15.28 13.65
C ARG A 134 2.02 16.47 12.92
N PHE A 135 1.31 16.23 11.83
CA PHE A 135 0.68 17.27 11.03
C PHE A 135 -0.32 18.11 11.84
N VAL A 136 -1.02 17.45 12.76
CA VAL A 136 -1.99 18.07 13.65
C VAL A 136 -1.29 18.75 14.83
N THR A 137 -0.36 18.09 15.53
CA THR A 137 0.28 18.66 16.75
C THR A 137 1.34 19.73 16.47
N ARG A 138 1.88 19.88 15.25
CA ARG A 138 2.86 20.94 14.91
C ARG A 138 2.41 22.35 15.31
N THR A 139 1.10 22.58 15.37
CA THR A 139 0.52 23.90 15.62
C THR A 139 0.20 24.16 17.10
N SER A 140 0.03 23.13 17.94
CA SER A 140 -0.39 23.32 19.35
C SER A 140 0.66 24.09 20.17
N HIS A 141 1.91 24.13 19.71
CA HIS A 141 3.01 24.89 20.31
C HIS A 141 3.03 26.39 19.98
N LEU A 142 2.13 26.89 19.11
CA LEU A 142 2.00 28.34 18.94
C LEU A 142 1.23 28.92 20.13
N GLU A 143 2.03 29.27 21.13
CA GLU A 143 1.67 29.97 22.35
C GLU A 143 0.73 31.16 22.02
N HIS A 144 -0.45 31.20 22.66
CA HIS A 144 -1.34 32.37 22.88
C HIS A 144 -2.81 32.32 22.37
N GLU A 145 -3.39 31.16 22.06
CA GLU A 145 -4.85 31.09 21.75
C GLU A 145 -5.69 30.30 22.77
N LYS A 146 -6.98 30.63 22.84
CA LYS A 146 -8.00 29.90 23.62
C LYS A 146 -8.10 28.45 23.10
N PHE A 147 -8.32 27.50 24.00
CA PHE A 147 -8.42 26.06 23.66
C PHE A 147 -9.40 25.77 22.51
N ASP A 148 -10.56 26.44 22.48
CA ASP A 148 -11.56 26.24 21.42
C ASP A 148 -11.04 26.63 20.02
N ALA A 149 -10.25 27.70 19.93
CA ALA A 149 -9.64 28.13 18.67
C ALA A 149 -8.57 27.12 18.22
N ALA A 150 -7.74 26.66 19.17
CA ALA A 150 -6.74 25.64 18.91
C ALA A 150 -7.39 24.33 18.42
N LYS A 151 -8.44 23.85 19.10
CA LYS A 151 -9.19 22.65 18.71
C LYS A 151 -9.81 22.80 17.31
N SER A 152 -10.43 23.94 17.01
CA SER A 152 -11.01 24.21 15.69
C SER A 152 -9.97 24.11 14.58
N ARG A 153 -8.76 24.65 14.82
CA ARG A 153 -7.63 24.56 13.89
C ARG A 153 -7.11 23.12 13.72
N LEU A 154 -7.12 22.31 14.78
CA LEU A 154 -6.76 20.89 14.68
C LEU A 154 -7.76 20.10 13.84
N ILE A 155 -9.06 20.40 13.98
CA ILE A 155 -10.12 19.80 13.15
C ILE A 155 -9.89 20.16 11.68
N GLU A 156 -9.72 21.45 11.37
CA GLU A 156 -9.47 21.94 10.01
C GLU A 156 -8.25 21.25 9.38
N ARG A 157 -7.14 21.14 10.11
CA ARG A 157 -5.93 20.44 9.63
C ARG A 157 -6.16 18.95 9.44
N GLY A 158 -6.84 18.28 10.38
CA GLY A 158 -7.14 16.86 10.28
C GLY A 158 -8.03 16.56 9.07
N GLU A 159 -9.06 17.36 8.84
CA GLU A 159 -9.92 17.28 7.66
C GLU A 159 -9.14 17.57 6.39
N LYS A 160 -8.28 18.60 6.40
CA LYS A 160 -7.45 18.93 5.24
C LYS A 160 -6.49 17.81 4.85
N PHE A 161 -5.88 17.17 5.84
CA PHE A 161 -4.99 16.02 5.62
C PHE A 161 -5.78 14.82 5.05
N GLY A 162 -7.00 14.60 5.54
CA GLY A 162 -7.94 13.61 4.96
C GLY A 162 -8.28 13.89 3.51
N GLU A 163 -8.63 15.14 3.16
CA GLU A 163 -8.90 15.55 1.78
C GLU A 163 -7.72 15.33 0.84
N ILE A 164 -6.51 15.73 1.27
CA ILE A 164 -5.27 15.55 0.49
C ILE A 164 -5.03 14.05 0.27
N SER A 165 -5.20 13.24 1.31
CA SER A 165 -4.99 11.80 1.25
C SER A 165 -5.97 11.09 0.31
N LEU A 166 -7.23 11.57 0.22
CA LEU A 166 -8.21 11.07 -0.76
C LEU A 166 -7.85 11.46 -2.20
N LYS A 167 -7.29 12.65 -2.41
CA LYS A 167 -6.90 13.16 -3.74
C LYS A 167 -5.53 12.66 -4.22
N ALA A 168 -4.67 12.19 -3.31
CA ALA A 168 -3.29 11.80 -3.58
C ALA A 168 -3.14 10.88 -4.81
N ARG A 169 -4.00 9.87 -4.94
CA ARG A 169 -3.94 8.92 -6.08
C ARG A 169 -4.18 9.61 -7.43
N LYS A 170 -5.16 10.51 -7.50
CA LYS A 170 -5.46 11.29 -8.72
C LYS A 170 -4.29 12.23 -9.05
N THR A 171 -3.71 12.88 -8.04
CA THR A 171 -2.51 13.72 -8.21
C THR A 171 -1.32 12.93 -8.75
N ILE A 172 -1.02 11.76 -8.17
CA ILE A 172 0.06 10.88 -8.64
C ILE A 172 -0.17 10.46 -10.08
N ALA A 173 -1.39 10.03 -10.43
CA ALA A 173 -1.73 9.66 -11.80
C ALA A 173 -1.44 10.81 -12.78
N MET A 174 -1.90 12.02 -12.46
CA MET A 174 -1.69 13.22 -13.29
C MET A 174 -0.22 13.57 -13.50
N LEU A 175 0.63 13.39 -12.48
CA LEU A 175 2.08 13.65 -12.56
C LEU A 175 2.84 12.51 -13.27
N SER A 176 2.39 11.27 -13.08
CA SER A 176 3.10 10.07 -13.53
C SER A 176 2.85 9.74 -14.99
N GLN A 177 1.69 10.11 -15.52
CA GLN A 177 1.34 9.77 -16.91
C GLN A 177 2.36 10.28 -17.92
N ASP A 178 3.07 11.36 -17.64
CA ASP A 178 4.05 11.98 -18.55
C ASP A 178 5.30 11.11 -18.77
N PHE A 179 5.59 10.18 -17.87
CA PHE A 179 6.64 9.18 -18.03
C PHE A 179 6.27 8.08 -19.03
N ILE A 180 4.98 7.92 -19.32
CA ILE A 180 4.47 6.94 -20.29
C ILE A 180 4.46 7.61 -21.67
N TYR A 181 5.19 7.03 -22.62
CA TYR A 181 5.27 7.49 -24.00
C TYR A 181 4.72 6.44 -24.97
N ASP A 182 4.32 6.87 -26.17
CA ASP A 182 3.74 5.98 -27.16
C ASP A 182 4.73 4.91 -27.64
N GLY A 183 4.25 3.67 -27.74
CA GLY A 183 5.02 2.48 -28.11
C GLY A 183 5.71 1.78 -26.94
N CYS A 184 5.71 2.35 -25.73
CA CYS A 184 6.46 1.79 -24.60
C CYS A 184 5.82 0.53 -24.00
N THR A 185 6.64 -0.18 -23.24
CA THR A 185 6.30 -1.41 -22.54
C THR A 185 6.59 -1.28 -21.06
N ILE A 186 5.54 -1.43 -20.26
CA ILE A 186 5.62 -1.24 -18.82
C ILE A 186 5.51 -2.59 -18.13
N LEU A 187 6.48 -2.93 -17.29
CA LEU A 187 6.37 -4.07 -16.38
C LEU A 187 5.70 -3.63 -15.08
N VAL A 188 4.68 -4.37 -14.65
CA VAL A 188 4.03 -4.18 -13.35
C VAL A 188 4.06 -5.45 -12.51
N HIS A 189 4.12 -5.26 -11.18
CA HIS A 189 4.14 -6.35 -10.22
C HIS A 189 3.07 -6.21 -9.14
N GLY A 190 2.28 -7.28 -8.98
CA GLY A 190 1.15 -7.32 -8.07
C GLY A 190 0.00 -6.39 -8.50
N TYR A 191 -0.90 -6.12 -7.56
CA TYR A 191 -2.00 -5.18 -7.74
C TYR A 191 -1.77 -3.91 -6.93
N SER A 192 -1.56 -2.80 -7.63
CA SER A 192 -1.44 -1.48 -7.01
C SER A 192 -2.52 -0.55 -7.56
N ARG A 193 -3.34 -0.01 -6.64
CA ARG A 193 -4.43 0.92 -7.00
C ARG A 193 -3.91 2.20 -7.65
N VAL A 194 -2.76 2.70 -7.19
CA VAL A 194 -2.17 3.93 -7.75
C VAL A 194 -1.54 3.66 -9.11
N VAL A 195 -0.87 2.52 -9.31
CA VAL A 195 -0.35 2.14 -10.63
C VAL A 195 -1.50 1.92 -11.63
N LEU A 196 -2.58 1.25 -11.21
CA LEU A 196 -3.77 1.10 -12.04
C LEU A 196 -4.35 2.46 -12.45
N GLU A 197 -4.45 3.42 -11.53
CA GLU A 197 -4.95 4.76 -11.84
C GLU A 197 -4.03 5.52 -12.81
N VAL A 198 -2.70 5.40 -12.66
CA VAL A 198 -1.70 5.98 -13.58
C VAL A 198 -1.89 5.43 -14.99
N LEU A 199 -1.97 4.10 -15.13
CA LEU A 199 -2.13 3.44 -16.43
C LEU A 199 -3.51 3.74 -17.06
N LYS A 200 -4.56 3.75 -16.24
CA LYS A 200 -5.92 4.13 -16.67
C LYS A 200 -5.96 5.55 -17.22
N LEU A 201 -5.33 6.51 -16.53
CA LEU A 201 -5.28 7.90 -16.98
C LEU A 201 -4.45 8.05 -18.26
N ALA A 202 -3.30 7.36 -18.37
CA ALA A 202 -2.50 7.38 -19.58
C ALA A 202 -3.30 6.84 -20.78
N ALA A 203 -4.05 5.75 -20.60
CA ALA A 203 -4.89 5.17 -21.64
C ALA A 203 -6.07 6.07 -22.02
N SER A 204 -6.72 6.73 -21.05
CA SER A 204 -7.80 7.68 -21.33
C SER A 204 -7.31 8.89 -22.12
N ASN A 205 -6.05 9.30 -21.91
CA ASN A 205 -5.35 10.31 -22.68
C ASN A 205 -4.78 9.79 -24.02
N ARG A 206 -5.26 8.63 -24.49
CA ARG A 206 -4.94 8.04 -25.80
C ARG A 206 -3.48 7.65 -26.00
N LYS A 207 -2.70 7.50 -24.93
CA LYS A 207 -1.35 6.97 -25.01
C LYS A 207 -1.38 5.49 -25.39
N LEU A 208 -0.57 5.10 -26.36
CA LEU A 208 -0.51 3.74 -26.88
C LEU A 208 0.67 3.00 -26.24
N PHE A 209 0.41 2.15 -25.26
CA PHE A 209 1.44 1.38 -24.58
C PHE A 209 0.96 -0.05 -24.32
N ARG A 210 1.89 -0.95 -24.00
CA ARG A 210 1.59 -2.33 -23.60
C ARG A 210 2.10 -2.61 -22.20
N VAL A 211 1.46 -3.53 -21.50
CA VAL A 211 1.80 -3.88 -20.12
C VAL A 211 2.20 -5.35 -20.02
N LEU A 212 3.33 -5.62 -19.40
CA LEU A 212 3.72 -6.96 -18.93
C LEU A 212 3.36 -7.02 -17.45
N CYS A 213 2.58 -8.02 -17.05
CA CYS A 213 2.11 -8.17 -15.68
C CYS A 213 2.55 -9.55 -15.16
N THR A 214 3.35 -9.54 -14.10
CA THR A 214 3.65 -10.77 -13.36
C THR A 214 2.40 -11.34 -12.71
N GLU A 215 2.26 -12.66 -12.56
CA GLU A 215 1.07 -13.29 -11.97
C GLU A 215 0.90 -12.91 -10.48
N GLY A 216 1.99 -12.70 -9.75
CA GLY A 216 2.00 -12.34 -8.33
C GLY A 216 1.59 -13.50 -7.42
N ARG A 217 2.43 -14.53 -7.32
CA ARG A 217 2.20 -15.69 -6.43
C ARG A 217 2.28 -15.29 -4.94
N PRO A 218 1.55 -16.01 -4.07
CA PRO A 218 0.57 -17.07 -4.37
C PRO A 218 -0.83 -16.52 -4.71
N ASP A 219 -1.07 -15.24 -4.42
CA ASP A 219 -2.41 -14.63 -4.36
C ASP A 219 -3.02 -14.34 -5.74
N ARG A 220 -2.19 -14.40 -6.78
CA ARG A 220 -2.56 -14.09 -8.17
C ARG A 220 -3.04 -12.65 -8.33
N THR A 221 -2.51 -11.73 -7.53
CA THR A 221 -2.90 -10.31 -7.60
C THR A 221 -2.58 -9.68 -8.96
N GLY A 222 -1.57 -10.20 -9.64
CA GLY A 222 -1.25 -9.78 -10.99
C GLY A 222 -2.30 -10.20 -12.02
N LEU A 223 -2.93 -11.36 -11.85
CA LEU A 223 -4.10 -11.73 -12.69
C LEU A 223 -5.26 -10.76 -12.50
N ARG A 224 -5.47 -10.23 -11.30
CA ARG A 224 -6.45 -9.16 -11.10
C ARG A 224 -6.05 -7.92 -11.87
N MET A 225 -4.79 -7.48 -11.73
CA MET A 225 -4.27 -6.30 -12.41
C MET A 225 -4.42 -6.42 -13.93
N SER A 226 -4.08 -7.58 -14.50
CA SER A 226 -4.23 -7.80 -15.94
C SER A 226 -5.69 -7.76 -16.40
N ASN A 227 -6.63 -8.31 -15.62
CA ASN A 227 -8.06 -8.24 -15.97
C ASN A 227 -8.61 -6.81 -15.93
N GLU A 228 -8.24 -6.00 -14.94
CA GLU A 228 -8.63 -4.59 -14.89
C GLU A 228 -8.06 -3.80 -16.09
N LEU A 229 -6.80 -4.05 -16.45
CA LEU A 229 -6.17 -3.42 -17.62
C LEU A 229 -6.81 -3.87 -18.93
N ALA A 230 -7.15 -5.16 -19.06
CA ALA A 230 -7.83 -5.70 -20.22
C ALA A 230 -9.24 -5.10 -20.39
N ALA A 231 -9.97 -4.92 -19.29
CA ALA A 231 -11.28 -4.25 -19.30
C ALA A 231 -11.20 -2.78 -19.75
N LEU A 232 -10.06 -2.12 -19.55
CA LEU A 232 -9.77 -0.77 -20.04
C LEU A 232 -9.28 -0.74 -21.50
N GLY A 233 -9.15 -1.90 -22.16
CA GLY A 233 -8.64 -2.01 -23.53
C GLY A 233 -7.13 -1.84 -23.66
N ILE A 234 -6.38 -1.91 -22.54
CA ILE A 234 -4.92 -1.82 -22.53
C ILE A 234 -4.33 -3.20 -22.87
N PRO A 235 -3.47 -3.33 -23.91
CA PRO A 235 -2.82 -4.59 -24.23
C PRO A 235 -1.96 -5.08 -23.07
N VAL A 236 -2.27 -6.27 -22.54
CA VAL A 236 -1.58 -6.86 -21.39
C VAL A 236 -1.14 -8.30 -21.65
N LYS A 237 0.09 -8.63 -21.27
CA LYS A 237 0.68 -9.97 -21.31
C LYS A 237 0.98 -10.41 -19.88
N VAL A 238 0.42 -11.54 -19.44
CA VAL A 238 0.71 -12.11 -18.12
C VAL A 238 1.96 -12.98 -18.18
N LEU A 239 2.82 -12.88 -17.17
CA LEU A 239 4.05 -13.64 -17.01
C LEU A 239 4.05 -14.37 -15.67
N ILE A 240 4.65 -15.54 -15.59
CA ILE A 240 5.02 -16.12 -14.28
C ILE A 240 6.11 -15.25 -13.64
N ASP A 241 6.15 -15.21 -12.31
CA ASP A 241 7.08 -14.32 -11.58
C ASP A 241 8.56 -14.60 -11.95
N SER A 242 8.90 -15.86 -12.27
CA SER A 242 10.24 -16.28 -12.70
C SER A 242 10.61 -15.90 -14.14
N ALA A 243 9.65 -15.47 -14.96
CA ALA A 243 9.87 -15.09 -16.36
C ALA A 243 10.17 -13.59 -16.55
N VAL A 244 10.34 -12.83 -15.46
CA VAL A 244 10.68 -11.40 -15.51
C VAL A 244 11.99 -11.18 -16.26
N ALA A 245 13.07 -11.87 -15.84
CA ALA A 245 14.37 -11.72 -16.49
C ALA A 245 14.38 -12.21 -17.94
N TYR A 246 13.53 -13.19 -18.28
CA TYR A 246 13.37 -13.65 -19.67
C TYR A 246 12.69 -12.58 -20.56
N SER A 247 11.76 -11.80 -20.01
CA SER A 247 10.96 -10.83 -20.76
C SER A 247 11.47 -9.39 -20.62
N ILE A 248 12.54 -9.15 -19.86
CA ILE A 248 13.01 -7.80 -19.51
C ILE A 248 13.50 -7.01 -20.71
N ASP A 249 13.99 -7.68 -21.76
CA ASP A 249 14.41 -7.03 -23.00
C ASP A 249 13.26 -6.36 -23.74
N GLU A 250 12.02 -6.88 -23.58
CA GLU A 250 10.81 -6.28 -24.15
C GLU A 250 10.31 -5.07 -23.34
N VAL A 251 10.82 -4.86 -22.12
CA VAL A 251 10.36 -3.84 -21.15
C VAL A 251 11.18 -2.56 -21.29
N ASP A 252 10.51 -1.42 -21.28
CA ASP A 252 11.15 -0.11 -21.32
C ASP A 252 11.28 0.50 -19.93
N MET A 253 10.32 0.23 -19.03
CA MET A 253 10.30 0.73 -17.66
C MET A 253 9.47 -0.15 -16.75
N VAL A 254 9.75 -0.10 -15.45
CA VAL A 254 9.01 -0.83 -14.42
C VAL A 254 8.18 0.16 -13.60
N PHE A 255 6.90 -0.14 -13.38
CA PHE A 255 6.05 0.57 -12.43
C PHE A 255 5.62 -0.36 -11.31
N VAL A 256 5.94 0.03 -10.07
CA VAL A 256 5.51 -0.68 -8.87
C VAL A 256 4.79 0.24 -7.91
N GLY A 257 3.91 -0.32 -7.08
CA GLY A 257 3.40 0.38 -5.91
C GLY A 257 4.34 0.26 -4.71
N ALA A 258 3.96 0.88 -3.61
CA ALA A 258 4.57 0.63 -2.31
C ALA A 258 3.50 0.50 -1.21
N ASP A 259 3.73 -0.41 -0.27
CA ASP A 259 3.02 -0.50 1.00
C ASP A 259 3.62 0.45 2.04
N GLY A 260 4.90 0.78 1.90
CA GLY A 260 5.60 1.80 2.69
C GLY A 260 6.84 2.31 1.97
N VAL A 261 7.19 3.57 2.19
CA VAL A 261 8.47 4.15 1.75
C VAL A 261 9.29 4.44 2.98
N VAL A 262 10.52 3.93 3.05
CA VAL A 262 11.39 4.08 4.22
C VAL A 262 12.24 5.35 4.11
N GLU A 263 12.87 5.77 5.21
CA GLU A 263 13.58 7.05 5.31
C GLU A 263 14.77 7.16 4.34
N SER A 264 15.39 6.03 3.98
CA SER A 264 16.45 5.96 2.96
C SER A 264 15.95 6.13 1.51
N GLY A 265 14.64 6.21 1.30
CA GLY A 265 13.99 6.22 -0.01
C GLY A 265 13.77 4.84 -0.63
N GLY A 266 14.16 3.76 0.07
CA GLY A 266 13.78 2.41 -0.29
C GLY A 266 12.28 2.17 -0.10
N ILE A 267 11.77 1.07 -0.63
CA ILE A 267 10.35 0.74 -0.55
C ILE A 267 10.11 -0.62 0.07
N ILE A 268 8.93 -0.76 0.66
CA ILE A 268 8.40 -2.03 1.12
C ILE A 268 7.19 -2.32 0.27
N ASN A 269 7.17 -3.48 -0.39
CA ASN A 269 6.09 -3.87 -1.29
C ASN A 269 5.93 -5.39 -1.31
N MET A 270 4.97 -5.88 -2.10
CA MET A 270 4.75 -7.30 -2.32
C MET A 270 6.03 -8.07 -2.65
N MET A 271 6.17 -9.25 -2.06
CA MET A 271 7.27 -10.18 -2.30
C MET A 271 7.46 -10.42 -3.80
N GLY A 272 8.66 -10.19 -4.30
CA GLY A 272 9.01 -10.22 -5.71
C GLY A 272 9.39 -8.84 -6.26
N THR A 273 9.08 -7.76 -5.55
CA THR A 273 9.47 -6.40 -5.97
C THR A 273 10.99 -6.25 -5.97
N TYR A 274 11.67 -6.76 -4.94
CA TYR A 274 13.12 -6.62 -4.83
C TYR A 274 13.86 -7.33 -5.96
N GLN A 275 13.49 -8.57 -6.28
CA GLN A 275 14.10 -9.31 -7.41
C GLN A 275 13.84 -8.61 -8.75
N ILE A 276 12.67 -8.02 -8.95
CA ILE A 276 12.34 -7.30 -10.19
C ILE A 276 13.20 -6.05 -10.29
N ALA A 277 13.36 -5.30 -9.20
CA ALA A 277 14.20 -4.13 -9.16
C ALA A 277 15.68 -4.47 -9.42
N LEU A 278 16.19 -5.59 -8.89
CA LEU A 278 17.55 -6.08 -9.18
C LEU A 278 17.76 -6.38 -10.67
N VAL A 279 16.81 -7.09 -11.29
CA VAL A 279 16.87 -7.45 -12.72
C VAL A 279 16.77 -6.19 -13.58
N ALA A 280 15.82 -5.31 -13.30
CA ALA A 280 15.62 -4.06 -14.02
C ALA A 280 16.87 -3.17 -13.94
N HIS A 281 17.43 -2.99 -12.75
CA HIS A 281 18.64 -2.20 -12.54
C HIS A 281 19.85 -2.77 -13.31
N THR A 282 20.01 -4.09 -13.31
CA THR A 282 21.11 -4.77 -14.03
C THR A 282 20.98 -4.62 -15.55
N MET A 283 19.75 -4.48 -16.06
CA MET A 283 19.44 -4.34 -17.48
C MET A 283 19.17 -2.87 -17.88
N ASP A 284 19.61 -1.93 -17.05
CA ASP A 284 19.46 -0.47 -17.26
C ASP A 284 18.00 -0.03 -17.51
N LYS A 285 17.03 -0.72 -16.92
CA LYS A 285 15.60 -0.36 -17.00
C LYS A 285 15.21 0.50 -15.80
N PRO A 286 14.63 1.69 -16.00
CA PRO A 286 14.20 2.54 -14.89
C PRO A 286 13.05 1.89 -14.10
N VAL A 287 13.14 2.01 -12.77
CA VAL A 287 12.15 1.51 -11.83
C VAL A 287 11.46 2.70 -11.17
N TYR A 288 10.20 2.91 -11.53
CA TYR A 288 9.35 3.95 -10.99
C TYR A 288 8.43 3.39 -9.91
N VAL A 289 8.38 4.08 -8.77
CA VAL A 289 7.51 3.71 -7.65
C VAL A 289 6.40 4.74 -7.54
N ALA A 290 5.16 4.32 -7.77
CA ALA A 290 4.00 5.15 -7.45
C ALA A 290 3.59 4.93 -5.99
N ALA A 291 3.70 5.96 -5.16
CA ALA A 291 3.41 5.86 -3.73
C ALA A 291 2.83 7.16 -3.17
N GLU A 292 1.79 7.02 -2.35
CA GLU A 292 1.22 8.14 -1.61
C GLU A 292 2.12 8.56 -0.43
N SER A 293 2.29 9.87 -0.23
CA SER A 293 3.15 10.49 0.78
C SER A 293 2.82 10.07 2.21
N TYR A 294 1.54 9.78 2.49
CA TYR A 294 1.09 9.28 3.79
C TYR A 294 1.61 7.86 4.12
N LYS A 295 2.27 7.18 3.19
CA LYS A 295 2.93 5.88 3.41
C LYS A 295 4.42 6.02 3.74
N PHE A 296 4.94 7.24 3.84
CA PHE A 296 6.33 7.47 4.19
C PHE A 296 6.52 7.19 5.69
N ALA A 297 7.41 6.27 6.00
CA ALA A 297 7.63 5.76 7.35
C ALA A 297 9.06 6.10 7.80
N ARG A 298 9.19 6.50 9.07
CA ARG A 298 10.49 6.62 9.76
C ARG A 298 11.01 5.25 10.17
N LEU A 299 11.31 4.45 9.16
CA LEU A 299 11.92 3.13 9.27
C LEU A 299 13.23 3.17 8.51
N TYR A 300 14.21 2.42 9.00
CA TYR A 300 15.54 2.33 8.38
C TYR A 300 16.01 0.86 8.35
N PRO A 301 15.33 -0.02 7.59
CA PRO A 301 15.81 -1.38 7.43
C PRO A 301 17.12 -1.37 6.65
N LEU A 302 18.13 -2.08 7.15
CA LEU A 302 19.37 -2.36 6.44
C LEU A 302 19.18 -3.57 5.53
N ASP A 303 18.53 -4.62 6.05
CA ASP A 303 18.29 -5.87 5.35
C ASP A 303 16.82 -6.34 5.46
N GLN A 304 16.48 -7.39 4.70
CA GLN A 304 15.14 -8.00 4.70
C GLN A 304 14.67 -8.45 6.09
N LYS A 305 15.60 -8.80 6.98
CA LYS A 305 15.30 -9.35 8.32
C LYS A 305 15.08 -8.27 9.40
N ASP A 306 15.35 -7.00 9.08
CA ASP A 306 15.02 -5.89 9.98
C ASP A 306 13.52 -5.55 9.96
N MET A 307 12.80 -6.05 8.96
CA MET A 307 11.37 -5.92 8.87
C MET A 307 10.66 -7.00 9.68
N THR A 308 9.59 -6.60 10.37
CA THR A 308 8.64 -7.57 10.94
C THR A 308 7.98 -8.38 9.80
N PRO A 309 8.09 -9.71 9.80
CA PRO A 309 7.49 -10.55 8.77
C PRO A 309 5.96 -10.39 8.75
N ALA A 310 5.40 -10.12 7.58
CA ALA A 310 3.96 -10.21 7.35
C ALA A 310 3.65 -11.59 6.78
N HIS A 311 3.22 -12.53 7.62
CA HIS A 311 2.96 -13.90 7.20
C HIS A 311 1.68 -14.01 6.35
N ARG A 312 1.75 -14.81 5.29
CA ARG A 312 0.66 -15.20 4.39
C ARG A 312 0.63 -16.72 4.17
N PRO A 313 -0.54 -17.31 3.89
CA PRO A 313 -0.62 -18.69 3.42
C PRO A 313 0.10 -18.84 2.06
N ILE A 314 0.87 -19.92 1.90
CA ILE A 314 1.53 -20.25 0.64
C ILE A 314 0.95 -21.58 0.14
N ASP A 315 0.38 -21.56 -1.06
CA ASP A 315 -0.13 -22.75 -1.73
C ASP A 315 0.81 -23.18 -2.84
N PHE A 316 1.56 -24.27 -2.65
CA PHE A 316 2.44 -24.85 -3.67
C PHE A 316 1.71 -25.83 -4.63
N GLY A 317 0.42 -26.10 -4.42
CA GLY A 317 -0.36 -27.08 -5.17
C GLY A 317 -0.06 -28.54 -4.80
N VAL A 318 0.93 -28.79 -3.94
CA VAL A 318 1.32 -30.11 -3.44
C VAL A 318 1.60 -30.05 -1.93
N PRO A 319 1.38 -31.15 -1.19
CA PRO A 319 1.69 -31.17 0.23
C PRO A 319 3.20 -31.07 0.48
N ILE A 320 3.57 -30.24 1.45
CA ILE A 320 4.96 -30.06 1.88
C ILE A 320 5.28 -31.12 2.94
N PRO A 321 6.45 -31.80 2.87
CA PRO A 321 6.85 -32.76 3.89
C PRO A 321 6.94 -32.16 5.30
N ILE A 322 6.61 -32.96 6.31
CA ILE A 322 6.72 -32.58 7.73
C ILE A 322 8.19 -32.26 8.03
N GLY A 323 8.45 -31.09 8.64
CA GLY A 323 9.79 -30.63 9.03
C GLY A 323 10.46 -29.68 8.03
N VAL A 324 9.86 -29.42 6.87
CA VAL A 324 10.34 -28.38 5.95
C VAL A 324 9.80 -27.02 6.38
N GLU A 325 10.69 -26.08 6.68
CA GLU A 325 10.33 -24.70 6.96
C GLU A 325 9.99 -23.95 5.66
N VAL A 326 8.95 -23.12 5.71
CA VAL A 326 8.45 -22.37 4.56
C VAL A 326 8.56 -20.88 4.87
N GLU A 327 9.23 -20.13 4.00
CA GLU A 327 9.19 -18.67 4.06
C GLU A 327 7.79 -18.18 3.63
N THR A 328 7.11 -17.52 4.56
CA THR A 328 5.70 -17.10 4.43
C THR A 328 5.57 -15.58 4.38
N SER A 329 6.68 -14.84 4.30
CA SER A 329 6.65 -13.39 4.19
C SER A 329 5.93 -12.94 2.92
N ALA A 330 5.00 -11.99 3.08
CA ALA A 330 4.20 -11.42 2.00
C ALA A 330 4.86 -10.24 1.28
N ARG A 331 5.93 -9.69 1.87
CA ARG A 331 6.59 -8.46 1.44
C ARG A 331 8.10 -8.60 1.45
N ASP A 332 8.76 -7.79 0.64
CA ASP A 332 10.18 -7.57 0.67
C ASP A 332 10.50 -6.06 0.81
N TYR A 333 11.74 -5.79 1.21
CA TYR A 333 12.35 -4.48 1.16
C TYR A 333 13.13 -4.34 -0.15
N THR A 334 12.90 -3.27 -0.89
CA THR A 334 13.71 -2.91 -2.06
C THR A 334 14.57 -1.70 -1.72
N PRO A 335 15.91 -1.87 -1.63
CA PRO A 335 16.83 -0.78 -1.34
C PRO A 335 16.77 0.36 -2.39
N PRO A 336 17.07 1.61 -1.97
CA PRO A 336 16.93 2.79 -2.83
C PRO A 336 17.82 2.78 -4.07
N GLN A 337 18.97 2.10 -4.05
CA GLN A 337 19.89 2.08 -5.20
C GLN A 337 19.30 1.40 -6.45
N TYR A 338 18.25 0.59 -6.30
CA TYR A 338 17.57 -0.09 -7.40
C TYR A 338 16.34 0.68 -7.90
N LEU A 339 16.05 1.84 -7.32
CA LEU A 339 14.88 2.66 -7.62
C LEU A 339 15.31 3.93 -8.34
N THR A 340 14.60 4.29 -9.41
CA THR A 340 14.93 5.47 -10.21
C THR A 340 14.25 6.71 -9.67
N LEU A 341 12.91 6.70 -9.57
CA LEU A 341 12.13 7.81 -9.04
C LEU A 341 10.91 7.30 -8.26
N LEU A 342 10.52 8.08 -7.25
CA LEU A 342 9.25 7.95 -6.54
C LEU A 342 8.28 8.99 -7.09
N LEU A 343 7.18 8.53 -7.65
CA LEU A 343 6.09 9.33 -8.19
C LEU A 343 5.03 9.48 -7.10
N THR A 344 4.97 10.66 -6.50
CA THR A 344 4.18 10.92 -5.29
C THR A 344 3.27 12.13 -5.45
N ASP A 345 2.34 12.30 -4.53
CA ASP A 345 1.46 13.48 -4.45
C ASP A 345 2.19 14.76 -4.01
N LEU A 346 3.42 14.64 -3.50
CA LEU A 346 4.33 15.77 -3.25
C LEU A 346 5.11 16.17 -4.51
N GLY A 347 5.09 15.33 -5.54
CA GLY A 347 5.89 15.50 -6.75
C GLY A 347 6.70 14.26 -7.09
N VAL A 348 7.60 14.43 -8.05
CA VAL A 348 8.55 13.41 -8.48
C VAL A 348 9.82 13.55 -7.66
N LEU A 349 10.14 12.53 -6.86
CA LEU A 349 11.25 12.54 -5.93
C LEU A 349 12.31 11.52 -6.34
N THR A 350 13.58 11.85 -6.14
CA THR A 350 14.63 10.82 -6.09
C THR A 350 14.59 10.14 -4.71
N PRO A 351 15.07 8.88 -4.58
CA PRO A 351 15.11 8.21 -3.28
C PRO A 351 15.80 9.03 -2.18
N SER A 352 16.86 9.77 -2.51
CA SER A 352 17.60 10.61 -1.56
C SER A 352 16.78 11.75 -0.96
N VAL A 353 15.79 12.29 -1.69
CA VAL A 353 14.96 13.43 -1.25
C VAL A 353 13.88 13.00 -0.24
N VAL A 354 13.58 11.70 -0.15
CA VAL A 354 12.57 11.19 0.80
C VAL A 354 12.90 11.56 2.24
N SER A 355 14.17 11.52 2.63
CA SER A 355 14.60 11.94 3.96
C SER A 355 14.33 13.43 4.21
N ASP A 356 14.63 14.30 3.23
CA ASP A 356 14.38 15.73 3.34
C ASP A 356 12.88 16.05 3.43
N GLU A 357 12.04 15.36 2.64
CA GLU A 357 10.58 15.48 2.71
C GLU A 357 10.05 15.00 4.06
N LEU A 358 10.57 13.89 4.59
CA LEU A 358 10.22 13.46 5.94
C LEU A 358 10.66 14.51 6.96
N ILE A 359 11.88 15.05 6.87
CA ILE A 359 12.34 16.10 7.76
C ILE A 359 11.40 17.32 7.69
N GLN A 360 10.96 17.76 6.51
CA GLN A 360 9.99 18.86 6.36
C GLN A 360 8.59 18.51 6.89
N LEU A 361 8.20 17.23 6.85
CA LEU A 361 6.97 16.70 7.44
C LEU A 361 7.09 16.44 8.95
N TYR A 362 8.30 16.37 9.51
CA TYR A 362 8.56 16.09 10.93
C TYR A 362 9.09 17.29 11.76
N LEU A 363 9.83 18.23 11.16
CA LEU A 363 10.20 19.56 11.71
C LEU A 363 9.11 20.57 11.38
#